data_AF-A0A6A5A0P4-F1
#
_entry.id   AF-A0A6A5A0P4-F1
#
_cell.length_a   1.000
_cell.length_b   1.000
_cell.length_c   1.000
_cell.angle_alpha   90.00
_cell.angle_beta   90.00
_cell.angle_gamma   90.00
#
_symmetry.space_group_name_H-M   'P 1'
#
loop_
_entity.id
_entity.type
_entity.pdbx_description
1 polymer ?
#
loop_
_entity_poly.entity_id
_entity_poly.type
_entity_poly.pdbx_seq_one_letter_code
_entity_poly.pdbx_strand_id
1 'polypeptide(L)'
;MHKYGATSATDVTGFGILGHAANLAASQKAAVDLELHTLPIIKGMLEINAAFNNNWRLPQGYSSETSGGLLVTLPHQNAQAYMRELEALDGQPSWLVGRVVQGSNQARIVPDVRFVPV
;
A
#
# COMPACT_ATOMS: atom_id res chain seq x y z
N MET A 1 6.51 -11.16 -10.29
CA MET A 1 7.03 -10.82 -8.93
C MET A 1 8.50 -11.24 -8.73
N HIS A 2 8.87 -12.52 -8.84
CA HIS A 2 10.26 -12.97 -8.57
C HIS A 2 11.34 -12.36 -9.48
N LYS A 3 11.02 -12.07 -10.75
CA LYS A 3 11.93 -11.45 -11.74
C LYS A 3 12.63 -10.18 -11.22
N TYR A 4 11.95 -9.40 -10.37
CA TYR A 4 12.44 -8.15 -9.81
C TYR A 4 12.86 -8.25 -8.34
N GLY A 5 12.93 -9.47 -7.79
CA GLY A 5 13.35 -9.72 -6.42
C GLY A 5 12.30 -9.36 -5.37
N ALA A 6 11.02 -9.54 -5.65
CA ALA A 6 9.98 -9.38 -4.63
C ALA A 6 10.27 -10.24 -3.40
N THR A 7 10.21 -9.63 -2.21
CA THR A 7 10.56 -10.24 -0.93
C THR A 7 9.35 -10.65 -0.11
N SER A 8 8.24 -9.94 -0.25
CA SER A 8 6.97 -10.27 0.39
C SER A 8 5.82 -9.60 -0.34
N ALA A 9 4.60 -10.13 -0.18
CA ALA A 9 3.39 -9.51 -0.71
C ALA A 9 2.17 -9.88 0.16
N THR A 10 1.16 -9.02 0.14
CA THR A 10 -0.20 -9.30 0.63
C THR A 10 -1.20 -8.70 -0.36
N ASP A 11 -2.38 -9.30 -0.48
CA ASP A 11 -3.54 -8.61 -1.04
C ASP A 11 -4.05 -7.54 -0.07
N VAL A 12 -4.80 -6.57 -0.60
CA VAL A 12 -5.49 -5.53 0.18
C VAL A 12 -7.00 -5.74 0.02
N THR A 13 -7.63 -6.21 1.10
CA THR A 13 -9.05 -6.51 1.14
C THR A 13 -9.70 -5.94 2.41
N GLY A 14 -10.39 -6.77 3.20
CA GLY A 14 -11.36 -6.33 4.20
C GLY A 14 -10.80 -5.52 5.37
N PHE A 15 -9.49 -5.59 5.61
CA PHE A 15 -8.85 -4.83 6.71
C PHE A 15 -8.30 -3.47 6.28
N GLY A 16 -8.43 -3.12 5.01
CA GLY A 16 -7.84 -1.91 4.43
C GLY A 16 -6.32 -1.97 4.31
N ILE A 17 -5.75 -1.01 3.58
CA ILE A 17 -4.32 -0.99 3.25
C ILE A 17 -3.43 -1.06 4.50
N LEU A 18 -3.76 -0.34 5.58
CA LEU A 18 -2.95 -0.32 6.79
C LEU A 18 -3.12 -1.61 7.61
N GLY A 19 -4.32 -2.19 7.63
CA GLY A 19 -4.55 -3.48 8.29
C GLY A 19 -3.77 -4.62 7.62
N HIS A 20 -3.82 -4.70 6.29
CA HIS A 20 -3.04 -5.69 5.55
C HIS A 20 -1.53 -5.42 5.62
N ALA A 21 -1.09 -4.16 5.58
CA ALA A 21 0.32 -3.82 5.80
C ALA A 21 0.79 -4.23 7.20
N ALA A 22 -0.02 -4.04 8.25
CA ALA A 22 0.31 -4.45 9.61
C ALA A 22 0.45 -5.98 9.72
N ASN A 23 -0.47 -6.73 9.11
CA ASN A 23 -0.35 -8.20 9.02
C ASN A 23 0.92 -8.63 8.28
N LEU A 24 1.25 -7.95 7.17
CA LEU A 24 2.49 -8.21 6.43
C LEU A 24 3.72 -7.91 7.29
N ALA A 25 3.78 -6.77 7.98
CA ALA A 25 4.89 -6.41 8.87
C ALA A 25 5.09 -7.44 10.00
N ALA A 26 3.99 -7.83 10.66
CA ALA A 26 3.98 -8.80 11.74
C ALA A 26 4.48 -10.19 11.31
N SER A 27 4.32 -10.55 10.04
CA SER A 27 4.80 -11.82 9.49
C SER A 27 6.30 -11.84 9.12
N GLN A 28 7.00 -10.70 9.17
CA GLN A 28 8.39 -10.63 8.75
C GLN A 28 9.32 -11.24 9.82
N LYS A 29 10.33 -11.99 9.34
CA LYS A 29 11.40 -12.53 10.21
C LYS A 29 12.41 -11.46 10.64
N ALA A 30 12.59 -10.44 9.81
CA ALA A 30 13.47 -9.31 10.10
C ALA A 30 12.71 -8.26 10.92
N ALA A 31 13.43 -7.53 11.76
CA ALA A 31 12.92 -6.43 12.55
C ALA A 31 12.75 -5.18 11.67
N VAL A 32 11.62 -5.08 10.98
CA VAL A 32 11.33 -4.05 9.98
C VAL A 32 9.93 -3.48 10.15
N ASP A 33 9.74 -2.21 9.80
CA ASP A 33 8.43 -1.58 9.69
C ASP A 33 8.10 -1.23 8.23
N LEU A 34 6.80 -1.17 7.93
CA LEU A 34 6.24 -0.68 6.68
C LEU A 34 5.73 0.76 6.86
N GLU A 35 6.35 1.72 6.19
CA GLU A 35 5.89 3.11 6.15
C GLU A 35 5.19 3.42 4.83
N LEU A 36 3.91 3.77 4.89
CA LEU A 36 3.13 4.20 3.74
C LEU A 36 3.18 5.73 3.63
N HIS A 37 3.76 6.23 2.53
CA HIS A 37 3.90 7.66 2.25
C HIS A 37 3.01 8.16 1.11
N THR A 38 2.45 7.26 0.31
CA THR A 38 1.56 7.61 -0.80
C THR A 38 0.37 6.67 -0.84
N LEU A 39 -0.83 7.22 -0.95
CA LEU A 39 -2.06 6.44 -1.09
C LEU A 39 -2.80 6.85 -2.39
N PRO A 40 -2.82 5.99 -3.41
CA PRO A 40 -3.69 6.15 -4.57
C PRO A 40 -5.15 5.96 -4.13
N ILE A 41 -5.99 6.96 -4.36
CA ILE A 41 -7.39 6.95 -3.93
C ILE A 41 -8.28 7.37 -5.10
N ILE A 42 -9.37 6.63 -5.32
CA ILE A 42 -10.38 6.97 -6.34
C ILE A 42 -10.84 8.41 -6.10
N LYS A 43 -10.75 9.24 -7.15
CA LYS A 43 -11.10 10.66 -7.08
C LYS A 43 -12.48 10.88 -6.44
N GLY A 44 -12.56 11.80 -5.47
CA GLY A 44 -13.79 12.15 -4.77
C GLY A 44 -14.05 11.34 -3.49
N MET A 45 -13.34 10.23 -3.26
CA MET A 45 -13.61 9.36 -2.11
C MET A 45 -13.17 9.95 -0.77
N LEU A 46 -12.19 10.87 -0.75
CA LEU A 46 -11.82 11.58 0.48
C LEU A 46 -12.94 12.55 0.90
N GLU A 47 -13.51 13.26 -0.06
CA GLU A 47 -14.62 14.18 0.14
C GLU A 47 -15.88 13.44 0.56
N ILE A 48 -16.19 12.30 -0.09
CA ILE A 48 -17.29 11.42 0.30
C ILE A 48 -17.06 10.90 1.72
N ASN A 49 -15.87 10.39 2.04
CA ASN A 49 -15.58 9.93 3.40
C ASN A 49 -15.78 11.04 4.44
N ALA A 50 -15.32 12.26 4.17
CA ALA A 50 -15.52 13.40 5.05
C ALA A 50 -17.01 13.78 5.20
N ALA A 51 -17.78 13.75 4.11
CA ALA A 51 -19.22 14.05 4.11
C ALA A 51 -20.04 13.06 4.95
N PHE A 52 -19.52 11.84 5.15
CA PHE A 52 -20.11 10.81 6.00
C PHE A 52 -19.34 10.63 7.33
N ASN A 53 -18.91 11.73 7.94
CA ASN A 53 -18.28 11.76 9.27
C ASN A 53 -17.05 10.84 9.42
N ASN A 54 -16.33 10.57 8.32
CA ASN A 54 -15.19 9.65 8.28
C ASN A 54 -15.53 8.20 8.70
N ASN A 55 -16.77 7.76 8.50
CA ASN A 55 -17.24 6.44 8.91
C ASN A 55 -16.43 5.26 8.35
N TRP A 56 -15.82 5.41 7.17
CA TRP A 56 -15.03 4.35 6.54
C TRP A 56 -13.56 4.37 6.93
N ARG A 57 -13.09 5.41 7.64
CA ARG A 57 -11.68 5.52 8.04
C ARG A 57 -10.70 5.41 6.87
N LEU A 58 -11.09 5.90 5.69
CA LEU A 58 -10.31 5.83 4.45
C LEU A 58 -8.93 6.50 4.57
N PRO A 59 -8.81 7.76 5.07
CA PRO A 59 -7.50 8.39 5.24
C PRO A 59 -6.60 7.68 6.26
N GLN A 60 -7.20 6.94 7.20
CA GLN A 60 -6.49 6.15 8.21
C GLN A 60 -6.09 4.76 7.69
N GLY A 61 -6.45 4.41 6.45
CA GLY A 61 -6.07 3.15 5.81
C GLY A 61 -6.84 1.92 6.28
N TYR A 62 -7.98 2.10 6.94
CA TYR A 62 -8.81 1.01 7.48
C TYR A 62 -10.14 0.84 6.76
N SER A 63 -10.38 1.58 5.67
CA SER A 63 -11.52 1.34 4.79
C SER A 63 -11.41 -0.06 4.19
N SER A 64 -12.50 -0.83 4.26
CA SER A 64 -12.55 -2.18 3.70
C SER A 64 -12.47 -2.11 2.18
N GLU A 65 -11.57 -2.89 1.60
CA GLU A 65 -11.47 -3.09 0.15
C GLU A 65 -12.01 -4.48 -0.22
N THR A 66 -12.46 -4.65 -1.46
CA THR A 66 -12.89 -5.96 -1.98
C THR A 66 -12.12 -6.25 -3.26
N SER A 67 -11.39 -7.36 -3.31
CA SER A 67 -10.54 -7.71 -4.47
C SER A 67 -9.60 -6.57 -4.88
N GLY A 68 -8.99 -5.91 -3.90
CA GLY A 68 -8.04 -4.83 -4.15
C GLY A 68 -6.73 -5.32 -4.77
N GLY A 69 -5.75 -4.41 -4.84
CA GLY A 69 -4.44 -4.70 -5.41
C GLY A 69 -3.54 -5.54 -4.49
N LEU A 70 -2.35 -5.87 -5.01
CA LEU A 70 -1.26 -6.44 -4.22
C LEU A 70 -0.38 -5.33 -3.65
N LEU A 71 -0.10 -5.39 -2.35
CA LEU A 71 0.99 -4.65 -1.70
C LEU A 71 2.25 -5.52 -1.73
N VAL A 72 3.23 -5.15 -2.56
CA VAL A 72 4.45 -5.92 -2.81
C VAL A 72 5.68 -5.17 -2.30
N THR A 73 6.57 -5.87 -1.60
CA THR A 73 7.90 -5.35 -1.23
C THR A 73 8.96 -5.92 -2.18
N LEU A 74 9.88 -5.07 -2.64
CA LEU A 74 11.00 -5.45 -3.50
C LEU A 74 12.15 -4.42 -3.37
N PRO A 75 13.38 -4.75 -3.82
CA PRO A 75 14.48 -3.79 -3.85
C PRO A 75 14.13 -2.50 -4.59
N HIS A 76 14.42 -1.37 -3.96
CA HIS A 76 14.02 -0.04 -4.46
C HIS A 76 14.47 0.22 -5.90
N GLN A 77 15.70 -0.18 -6.25
CA GLN A 77 16.26 -0.01 -7.59
C GLN A 77 15.48 -0.74 -8.68
N ASN A 78 14.71 -1.77 -8.32
CA ASN A 78 13.92 -2.57 -9.26
C ASN A 78 12.47 -2.10 -9.37
N ALA A 79 11.98 -1.26 -8.45
CA ALA A 79 10.57 -0.85 -8.37
C ALA A 79 10.06 -0.24 -9.68
N GLN A 80 10.79 0.73 -10.25
CA GLN A 80 10.40 1.39 -11.49
C GLN A 80 10.37 0.45 -12.71
N ALA A 81 11.26 -0.53 -12.76
CA ALA A 81 11.26 -1.51 -13.85
C ALA A 81 10.10 -2.50 -13.69
N TYR A 82 9.82 -2.95 -12.47
CA TYR A 82 8.67 -3.79 -12.16
C TYR A 82 7.34 -3.12 -12.52
N MET A 83 7.15 -1.87 -12.09
CA MET A 83 5.92 -1.10 -12.34
C MET A 83 5.67 -0.91 -13.84
N ARG A 84 6.71 -0.57 -14.62
CA ARG A 84 6.61 -0.41 -16.08
C ARG A 84 6.27 -1.71 -16.81
N GLU A 85 6.88 -2.84 -16.43
CA GLU A 85 6.55 -4.12 -17.07
C GLU A 85 5.13 -4.56 -16.69
N LEU A 86 4.72 -4.37 -15.43
CA LEU A 86 3.36 -4.70 -14.99
C LEU A 86 2.31 -3.89 -15.77
N GLU A 87 2.53 -2.59 -15.93
CA GLU A 87 1.64 -1.74 -16.73
C GLU A 87 1.60 -2.16 -18.20
N ALA A 88 2.74 -2.54 -18.79
CA ALA A 88 2.79 -3.03 -20.17
C ALA A 88 2.03 -4.36 -20.38
N LEU A 89 1.95 -5.20 -19.35
CA LEU A 89 1.26 -6.50 -19.40
C LEU A 89 -0.24 -6.38 -19.07
N ASP A 90 -0.57 -5.65 -18.02
CA ASP A 90 -1.94 -5.61 -17.46
C ASP A 90 -2.72 -4.37 -17.92
N GLY A 91 -2.06 -3.37 -18.52
CA GLY A 91 -2.67 -2.11 -18.95
C GLY A 91 -3.11 -1.20 -17.81
N GLN A 92 -2.74 -1.53 -16.56
CA GLN A 92 -3.11 -0.77 -15.36
C GLN A 92 -1.86 -0.19 -14.69
N PRO A 93 -1.91 1.07 -14.22
CA PRO A 93 -0.80 1.65 -13.49
C PRO A 93 -0.62 0.99 -12.12
N SER A 94 0.57 1.17 -11.56
CA SER A 94 0.89 0.82 -10.17
C SER A 94 1.57 1.99 -9.49
N TRP A 95 1.69 1.94 -8.15
CA TRP A 95 2.23 3.06 -7.37
C TRP A 95 3.28 2.60 -6.38
N LEU A 96 4.33 3.41 -6.24
CA LEU A 96 5.24 3.32 -5.10
C LEU A 96 4.57 3.98 -3.89
N VAL A 97 4.04 3.16 -3.00
CA VAL A 97 3.18 3.60 -1.88
C VAL A 97 3.92 3.79 -0.55
N GLY A 98 5.17 3.30 -0.46
CA GLY A 98 5.86 3.26 0.81
C GLY A 98 7.29 2.75 0.73
N ARG A 99 7.86 2.48 1.91
CA ARG A 99 9.19 1.93 2.11
C ARG A 99 9.22 0.97 3.30
N VAL A 100 10.19 0.06 3.27
CA VAL A 100 10.54 -0.80 4.40
C VAL A 100 11.70 -0.14 5.14
N VAL A 101 11.60 -0.01 6.45
CA VAL A 101 12.65 0.54 7.32
C VAL A 101 12.98 -0.44 8.44
N GLN A 102 14.12 -0.29 9.09
CA GLN A 102 14.40 -1.04 10.32
C GLN A 102 13.37 -0.64 11.40
N GLY A 103 12.85 -1.62 12.14
CA GLY A 103 11.70 -1.39 13.02
C GLY A 103 11.35 -2.57 13.92
N SER A 104 10.10 -2.63 14.35
CA SER A 104 9.57 -3.60 15.31
C SER A 104 8.35 -4.37 14.78
N ASN A 105 8.32 -4.61 13.47
CA ASN A 105 7.28 -5.38 12.79
C ASN A 105 5.92 -4.69 12.81
N GLN A 106 5.91 -3.36 12.66
CA GLN A 106 4.72 -2.53 12.60
C GLN A 106 4.49 -1.96 11.19
N ALA A 107 3.27 -1.47 10.94
CA ALA A 107 2.96 -0.65 9.78
C ALA A 107 2.36 0.68 10.21
N ARG A 108 2.69 1.76 9.49
CA ARG A 108 2.14 3.10 9.73
C ARG A 108 1.97 3.86 8.43
N ILE A 109 0.97 4.73 8.40
CA ILE A 109 0.89 5.84 7.45
C ILE A 109 1.69 6.99 8.03
N VAL A 110 2.59 7.59 7.25
CA VAL A 110 3.40 8.73 7.69
C VAL A 110 2.54 9.99 7.84
N PRO A 111 2.89 10.94 8.73
CA PRO A 111 2.08 12.14 8.96
C PRO A 111 1.86 13.01 7.71
N ASP A 112 2.80 13.02 6.78
CA ASP A 112 2.81 13.77 5.53
C ASP A 112 2.40 12.92 4.31
N VAL A 113 1.53 11.93 4.53
CA VAL A 113 1.04 11.04 3.46
C VAL A 113 0.47 11.83 2.29
N ARG A 114 0.93 11.48 1.09
CA ARG A 114 0.43 12.04 -0.16
C ARG A 114 -0.74 11.22 -0.68
N PHE A 115 -1.92 11.84 -0.78
CA PHE A 115 -3.04 11.26 -1.51
C PHE A 115 -2.92 11.57 -3.00
N VAL A 116 -2.99 10.55 -3.84
CA VAL A 116 -2.94 10.68 -5.31
C VAL A 116 -4.30 10.30 -5.86
N PRO A 117 -5.05 11.23 -6.48
CA PRO A 117 -6.31 10.90 -7.12
C PRO A 117 -6.05 10.01 -8.34
N VAL A 118 -6.80 8.91 -8.44
CA VAL A 118 -6.81 8.00 -9.60
C VAL A 118 -8.17 8.01 -10.27
#